data_AF-K7FYC9-F1
#
_entry.id   AF-K7FYC9-F1
#
_cell.length_a   1.000
_cell.length_b   1.000
_cell.length_c   1.000
_cell.angle_alpha   90.00
_cell.angle_beta   90.00
_cell.angle_gamma   90.00
#
_symmetry.space_group_name_H-M   'P 1'
#
loop_
_entity.id
_entity.type
_entity.pdbx_description
1 polymer ?
#
loop_
_entity_poly.entity_id
_entity_poly.type
_entity_poly.pdbx_seq_one_letter_code
_entity_poly.pdbx_strand_id
1 'polypeptide(L)'
;AVLKKRLVKLVVNFLFYFRIDEGEPIGALLLEHCRVTKEEENVFSISFIEEPDRKYSFECDTEEQCQEWIEALRRASYEFMRRSLIFYRNEIQKMTGKDPLEQYGISEEARFQLGTRKL
;
A
#
# COMPACT_ATOMS: atom_id res chain seq x y z
N ALA A 1 0.40 2.05 -25.70
CA ALA A 1 -0.41 0.88 -25.31
C ALA A 1 -1.88 1.27 -25.36
N VAL A 2 -2.80 0.33 -25.57
CA VAL A 2 -4.25 0.62 -25.58
C VAL A 2 -4.79 0.54 -24.15
N LEU A 3 -5.39 1.62 -23.66
CA LEU A 3 -6.02 1.68 -22.35
C LEU A 3 -7.26 0.79 -22.32
N LYS A 4 -7.48 0.14 -21.18
CA LYS A 4 -8.67 -0.68 -20.96
C LYS A 4 -9.37 -0.17 -19.70
N LYS A 5 -10.65 0.22 -19.84
CA LYS A 5 -11.46 0.64 -18.69
C LYS A 5 -11.66 -0.53 -17.72
N ARG A 6 -11.44 -0.30 -16.43
CA ARG A 6 -11.48 -1.29 -15.35
C ARG A 6 -12.14 -0.69 -14.13
N LEU A 7 -12.85 -1.52 -13.37
CA LEU A 7 -13.18 -1.19 -11.99
C LEU A 7 -11.97 -1.56 -11.12
N VAL A 8 -11.56 -0.66 -10.22
CA VAL A 8 -10.41 -0.86 -9.35
C VAL A 8 -10.84 -0.67 -7.90
N LYS A 9 -10.43 -1.59 -7.01
CA LYS A 9 -10.79 -1.58 -5.60
C LYS A 9 -9.58 -1.85 -4.72
N LEU A 10 -9.29 -0.94 -3.81
CA LEU A 10 -8.28 -1.12 -2.77
C LEU A 10 -8.94 -1.70 -1.51
N VAL A 11 -8.44 -2.84 -1.04
CA VAL A 11 -8.86 -3.47 0.22
C VAL A 11 -7.62 -3.80 1.02
N VAL A 12 -7.44 -3.14 2.17
CA VAL A 12 -6.21 -3.23 2.98
C VAL A 12 -5.00 -2.89 2.09
N ASN A 13 -4.13 -3.86 1.80
CA ASN A 13 -2.94 -3.72 0.96
C ASN A 13 -3.05 -4.48 -0.37
N PHE A 14 -4.27 -4.84 -0.79
CA PHE A 14 -4.54 -5.46 -2.08
C PHE A 14 -5.29 -4.50 -3.00
N LEU A 15 -4.76 -4.28 -4.20
CA LEU A 15 -5.42 -3.55 -5.27
C LEU A 15 -6.00 -4.52 -6.29
N PHE A 16 -7.31 -4.74 -6.23
CA PHE A 16 -8.04 -5.60 -7.16
C PHE A 16 -8.48 -4.82 -8.40
N TYR A 17 -8.45 -5.46 -9.56
CA TYR A 17 -8.98 -4.89 -10.80
C TYR A 17 -9.91 -5.87 -11.53
N PHE A 18 -11.04 -5.35 -11.99
CA PHE A 18 -12.16 -6.10 -12.54
C PHE A 18 -12.49 -5.61 -13.94
N ARG A 19 -13.14 -6.45 -14.75
CA ARG A 19 -13.91 -5.95 -15.90
C ARG A 19 -15.16 -5.25 -15.36
N ILE A 20 -15.72 -4.33 -16.13
CA ILE A 20 -16.82 -3.45 -15.67
C ILE A 20 -18.05 -4.26 -15.23
N ASP A 21 -18.29 -5.41 -15.87
CA ASP A 21 -19.50 -6.22 -15.65
C ASP A 21 -19.22 -7.58 -14.98
N GLU A 22 -18.02 -7.77 -14.42
CA GLU A 22 -17.61 -9.02 -13.76
C GLU A 22 -17.51 -8.83 -12.24
N GLY A 23 -18.10 -9.76 -11.48
CA GLY A 23 -18.04 -9.76 -10.02
C GLY A 23 -16.71 -10.29 -9.45
N GLU A 24 -15.96 -11.06 -10.23
CA GLU A 24 -14.67 -11.62 -9.83
C GLU A 24 -13.50 -10.76 -10.36
N PRO A 25 -12.44 -10.57 -9.55
CA PRO A 25 -11.28 -9.81 -9.99
C PRO A 25 -10.51 -10.58 -11.06
N ILE A 26 -10.03 -9.86 -12.08
CA ILE A 26 -9.10 -10.41 -13.07
C ILE A 26 -7.74 -10.69 -12.41
N GLY A 27 -7.40 -9.89 -11.40
CA GLY A 27 -6.20 -10.07 -10.61
C GLY A 27 -6.13 -9.08 -9.46
N ALA A 28 -5.08 -9.22 -8.67
CA ALA A 28 -4.78 -8.36 -7.55
C ALA A 28 -3.30 -8.01 -7.53
N LEU A 29 -2.98 -6.79 -7.13
CA LEU A 29 -1.63 -6.36 -6.81
C LEU A 29 -1.49 -6.29 -5.29
N LEU A 30 -0.52 -7.01 -4.74
CA LEU A 30 -0.13 -6.88 -3.34
C LEU A 30 0.80 -5.68 -3.21
N LEU A 31 0.45 -4.70 -2.38
CA LEU A 31 1.18 -3.45 -2.23
C LEU A 31 2.35 -3.59 -1.25
N GLU A 32 3.31 -4.45 -1.59
CA GLU A 32 4.59 -4.60 -0.91
C GLU A 32 5.73 -4.40 -1.90
N HIS A 33 6.82 -3.80 -1.45
CA HIS A 33 7.99 -3.50 -2.27
C HIS A 33 7.64 -2.78 -3.59
N CYS A 34 6.57 -1.97 -3.57
CA CYS A 34 6.05 -1.26 -4.72
C CYS A 34 6.45 0.22 -4.69
N ARG A 35 6.57 0.84 -5.87
CA ARG A 35 6.75 2.28 -6.05
C ARG A 35 5.56 2.84 -6.81
N VAL A 36 4.89 3.81 -6.20
CA VAL A 36 3.79 4.56 -6.81
C VAL A 36 4.30 5.92 -7.31
N THR A 37 4.27 6.13 -8.62
CA THR A 37 4.85 7.30 -9.30
C THR A 37 3.77 8.07 -10.06
N LYS A 38 3.69 9.39 -9.88
CA LYS A 38 2.90 10.26 -10.77
C LYS A 38 3.68 10.42 -12.08
N GLU A 39 3.07 10.08 -13.20
CA GLU A 39 3.71 10.12 -14.52
C GLU A 39 3.26 11.37 -15.28
N GLU A 40 1.95 11.63 -15.29
CA GLU A 40 1.33 12.81 -15.91
C GLU A 40 0.24 13.39 -14.97
N GLU A 41 -0.50 14.40 -15.41
CA GLU A 41 -1.56 15.06 -14.62
C GLU A 41 -2.57 14.05 -14.07
N ASN A 42 -3.12 13.19 -14.94
CA ASN A 42 -4.14 12.20 -14.59
C ASN A 42 -3.60 10.75 -14.63
N VAL A 43 -2.29 10.55 -14.71
CA VAL A 43 -1.68 9.24 -14.91
C VAL A 43 -0.68 8.93 -13.80
N PHE A 44 -0.79 7.73 -13.22
CA PHE A 44 0.18 7.20 -12.29
C PHE A 44 0.59 5.78 -12.66
N SER A 45 1.68 5.30 -12.07
CA SER A 45 2.15 3.94 -12.24
C SER A 45 2.48 3.26 -10.92
N ILE A 46 2.40 1.94 -10.92
CA ILE A 46 2.90 1.06 -9.87
C ILE A 46 3.97 0.16 -10.50
N SER A 47 5.18 0.17 -9.95
CA SER A 47 6.24 -0.80 -10.26
C SER A 47 6.68 -1.54 -9.01
N PHE A 48 7.32 -2.69 -9.19
CA PHE A 48 7.78 -3.54 -8.09
C PHE A 48 9.31 -3.63 -8.12
N ILE A 49 9.95 -3.56 -6.95
CA ILE A 49 11.41 -3.58 -6.84
C ILE A 49 11.99 -4.91 -7.35
N GLU A 50 11.30 -6.01 -7.05
CA GLU A 50 11.72 -7.36 -7.44
C GLU A 50 11.45 -7.67 -8.92
N GLU A 51 10.47 -6.97 -9.52
CA GLU A 51 10.05 -7.13 -10.91
C GLU A 51 10.02 -5.76 -11.60
N PRO A 52 11.18 -5.13 -11.87
CA PRO A 52 11.24 -3.75 -12.38
C PRO A 52 10.60 -3.58 -13.76
N ASP A 53 10.57 -4.65 -14.57
CA ASP A 53 9.91 -4.67 -15.88
C ASP A 53 8.38 -4.68 -15.77
N ARG A 54 7.84 -5.00 -14.59
CA ARG A 54 6.41 -5.10 -14.32
C ARG A 54 5.87 -3.76 -13.85
N LYS A 55 5.63 -2.86 -14.82
CA LYS A 55 5.00 -1.54 -14.63
C LYS A 55 3.51 -1.59 -14.99
N TYR A 56 2.66 -1.19 -14.05
CA TYR A 56 1.22 -1.02 -14.26
C TYR A 56 0.89 0.46 -14.34
N SER A 57 0.37 0.91 -15.50
CA SER A 57 -0.08 2.29 -15.69
C SER A 57 -1.58 2.42 -15.48
N PHE A 58 -1.98 3.46 -14.77
CA PHE A 58 -3.37 3.80 -14.47
C PHE A 58 -3.62 5.24 -14.91
N GLU A 59 -4.74 5.45 -15.57
CA GLU A 59 -5.24 6.77 -15.95
C GLU A 59 -6.58 6.98 -15.26
N CYS A 60 -6.73 8.16 -14.64
CA CYS A 60 -7.90 8.60 -13.93
C CYS A 60 -8.70 9.61 -14.78
N ASP A 61 -9.97 9.81 -14.44
CA ASP A 61 -10.81 10.77 -15.14
C ASP A 61 -10.40 12.22 -14.83
N THR A 62 -9.79 12.46 -13.65
CA THR A 62 -9.33 13.78 -13.18
C THR A 62 -8.01 13.70 -12.41
N GLU A 63 -7.32 14.83 -12.27
CA GLU A 63 -6.06 14.95 -11.52
C GLU A 63 -6.27 14.67 -10.03
N GLU A 64 -7.37 15.19 -9.49
CA GLU A 64 -7.76 14.99 -8.10
C GLU A 64 -7.95 13.50 -7.79
N GLN A 65 -8.69 12.79 -8.66
CA GLN A 65 -8.86 11.33 -8.52
C GLN A 65 -7.51 10.60 -8.61
N CYS A 66 -6.62 11.02 -9.52
CA CYS A 66 -5.28 10.45 -9.63
C CYS A 66 -4.48 10.63 -8.32
N GLN A 67 -4.51 11.83 -7.75
CA GLN A 67 -3.82 12.14 -6.50
C GLN A 67 -4.38 11.35 -5.32
N GLU A 68 -5.72 11.26 -5.19
CA GLU A 68 -6.38 10.45 -4.16
C GLU A 68 -5.95 8.98 -4.22
N TRP A 69 -5.89 8.40 -5.43
CA TRP A 69 -5.41 7.04 -5.64
C TRP A 69 -3.94 6.89 -5.23
N ILE A 70 -3.06 7.79 -5.67
CA ILE A 70 -1.64 7.75 -5.30
C ILE A 70 -1.49 7.75 -3.77
N GLU A 71 -2.21 8.61 -3.07
CA GLU A 71 -2.15 8.71 -1.61
C GLU A 71 -2.74 7.50 -0.90
N ALA A 72 -3.86 6.96 -1.39
CA ALA A 72 -4.47 5.75 -0.86
C ALA A 72 -3.52 4.55 -1.00
N LEU A 73 -2.91 4.38 -2.18
CA LEU A 73 -1.96 3.29 -2.47
C LEU A 73 -0.69 3.41 -1.62
N ARG A 74 -0.14 4.62 -1.46
CA ARG A 74 1.03 4.86 -0.60
C ARG A 74 0.74 4.56 0.86
N ARG A 75 -0.45 4.91 1.36
CA ARG A 75 -0.87 4.60 2.74
C ARG A 75 -1.13 3.12 2.96
N ALA A 76 -1.63 2.43 1.94
CA ALA A 76 -1.89 1.00 1.96
C ALA A 76 -0.63 0.13 1.79
N SER A 77 0.51 0.70 1.40
CA SER A 77 1.73 -0.09 1.23
C SER A 77 2.23 -0.67 2.54
N TYR A 78 2.80 -1.88 2.49
CA TYR A 78 3.36 -2.55 3.67
C TYR A 78 4.37 -1.66 4.42
N GLU A 79 5.25 -0.96 3.70
CA GLU A 79 6.29 -0.11 4.28
C GLU A 79 5.70 1.09 5.01
N PHE A 80 4.61 1.66 4.52
CA PHE A 80 3.91 2.73 5.22
C PHE A 80 3.22 2.18 6.47
N MET A 81 2.39 1.14 6.33
CA MET A 81 1.68 0.53 7.46
C MET A 81 2.64 0.07 8.56
N ARG A 82 3.78 -0.54 8.20
CA ARG A 82 4.82 -0.95 9.15
C ARG A 82 5.42 0.24 9.88
N ARG A 83 5.78 1.32 9.18
CA ARG A 83 6.32 2.55 9.79
C ARG A 83 5.29 3.20 10.72
N SER A 84 4.04 3.28 10.29
CA SER A 84 2.94 3.82 11.09
C SER A 84 2.69 3.00 12.36
N LEU A 85 2.66 1.67 12.26
CA LEU A 85 2.52 0.78 13.42
C LEU A 85 3.64 1.00 14.45
N ILE A 86 4.89 1.04 13.98
CA ILE A 86 6.06 1.29 14.83
C ILE A 86 5.94 2.67 15.50
N PHE A 87 5.59 3.69 14.73
CA PHE A 87 5.42 5.05 15.23
C PHE A 87 4.35 5.11 16.33
N TYR A 88 3.15 4.60 16.08
CA TYR A 88 2.06 4.65 17.05
C TYR A 88 2.34 3.82 18.30
N ARG A 89 2.98 2.64 18.17
CA ARG A 89 3.41 1.84 19.32
C ARG A 89 4.35 2.64 20.22
N ASN A 90 5.35 3.31 19.63
CA ASN A 90 6.30 4.13 20.38
C ASN A 90 5.61 5.31 21.07
N GLU A 91 4.71 6.01 20.38
CA GLU A 91 4.01 7.16 20.97
C GLU A 91 3.08 6.74 22.12
N ILE A 92 2.35 5.63 21.96
CA ILE A 92 1.48 5.10 23.04
C ILE A 92 2.32 4.63 24.23
N GLN A 93 3.44 3.95 23.99
CA GLN A 93 4.32 3.50 25.06
C GLN A 93 4.94 4.68 25.83
N LYS A 94 5.36 5.74 25.13
CA LYS A 94 5.83 6.97 25.78
C LYS A 94 4.76 7.62 26.67
N MET A 95 3.51 7.63 26.22
CA MET A 95 2.41 8.26 26.96
C MET A 95 1.91 7.42 28.14
N THR A 96 1.91 6.08 28.00
CA THR A 96 1.25 5.17 28.96
C THR A 96 2.23 4.35 29.81
N GLY A 97 3.51 4.31 29.42
CA GLY A 97 4.54 3.47 30.04
C GLY A 97 4.41 1.98 29.73
N LYS A 98 3.44 1.56 28.90
CA LYS A 98 3.14 0.16 28.58
C LYS A 98 3.13 -0.05 27.08
N ASP A 99 3.56 -1.21 26.62
CA ASP A 99 3.44 -1.57 25.21
C ASP A 99 1.95 -1.88 24.88
N PRO A 100 1.32 -1.17 23.92
CA PRO A 100 -0.07 -1.42 23.55
C PRO A 100 -0.33 -2.84 23.05
N LEU A 101 0.70 -3.56 22.60
CA LEU A 101 0.58 -4.91 22.06
C LEU A 101 0.74 -6.02 23.11
N GLU A 102 1.18 -5.72 24.34
CA GLU A 102 1.38 -6.72 25.40
C GLU A 102 0.11 -7.53 25.70
N GLN A 103 -1.04 -6.86 25.75
CA GLN A 103 -2.33 -7.46 26.09
C GLN A 103 -2.80 -8.52 25.07
N TYR A 104 -2.28 -8.48 23.84
CA TYR A 104 -2.68 -9.40 22.77
C TYR A 104 -1.84 -10.67 22.74
N GLY A 105 -0.89 -10.85 23.66
CA GLY A 105 -0.04 -12.04 23.72
C GLY A 105 0.88 -12.22 22.50
N ILE A 106 1.05 -11.18 21.69
CA ILE A 106 1.93 -11.19 20.52
C ILE A 106 3.36 -11.29 21.03
N SER A 107 4.14 -12.25 20.52
CA SER A 107 5.55 -12.43 20.94
C SER A 107 6.40 -11.22 20.54
N GLU A 108 7.48 -10.96 21.28
CA GLU A 108 8.43 -9.87 20.99
C GLU A 108 8.95 -9.90 19.54
N GLU A 109 9.15 -11.10 18.98
CA GLU A 109 9.58 -11.31 17.59
C GLU A 109 8.50 -10.89 16.59
N ALA A 110 7.24 -11.22 16.88
CA ALA A 110 6.08 -10.88 16.04
C ALA A 110 5.66 -9.40 16.16
N ARG A 111 6.19 -8.65 17.13
CA ARG A 111 5.95 -7.21 17.30
C ARG A 111 6.78 -6.32 16.36
N PHE A 112 7.34 -6.88 15.29
CA PHE A 112 8.14 -6.17 14.28
C PHE A 112 9.25 -5.34 14.91
N GLN A 113 10.25 -6.02 15.47
CA GLN A 113 11.33 -5.39 16.24
C GLN A 113 11.93 -4.13 15.60
N LEU A 114 12.25 -3.15 16.45
CA LEU A 114 12.97 -1.91 16.15
C LEU A 114 14.44 -2.12 15.75
N GLY A 115 14.88 -3.38 15.64
CA GLY A 115 16.23 -3.72 15.21
C GLY A 115 16.48 -3.16 13.82
N THR A 116 17.50 -2.32 13.73
CA THR A 116 18.11 -1.81 12.50
C THR A 116 18.54 -2.97 11.62
N ARG A 117 17.61 -3.56 10.88
CA ARG A 117 17.98 -4.19 9.60
C ARG A 117 18.39 -3.04 8.70
N LYS A 118 19.67 -2.71 8.74
CA LYS A 118 20.35 -2.12 7.60
C LYS A 118 20.02 -3.05 6.42
N LEU A 119 19.22 -2.53 5.49
CA LEU A 119 19.27 -2.99 4.12
C LEU A 119 20.71 -2.77 3.60
#